data_AF-A0A956RQY8-F1
#
_entry.id   AF-A0A956RQY8-F1
#
_cell.length_a   1.000
_cell.length_b   1.000
_cell.length_c   1.000
_cell.angle_alpha   90.00
_cell.angle_beta   90.00
_cell.angle_gamma   90.00
#
_symmetry.space_group_name_H-M   'P 1'
#
loop_
_entity.id
_entity.type
_entity.pdbx_description
1 polymer ?
#
loop_
_entity_poly.entity_id
_entity_poly.type
_entity_poly.pdbx_seq_one_letter_code
_entity_poly.pdbx_strand_id
1 'polypeptide(L)'
;MTEPHDASAPLALADRGVTIDLIERYDQPGPRYTSYPTAVEFADGMTPEVYAERLAEANRHPDDPLSMYLHLPFCEERCLFCGCHVIITPHYAKAAPYLDLLRKEIDLVADRLPDRRGFSQLHLGGGTPTYYQPDDLGALLDYLLERFHPVPGAELAVECDPRVTTVRHLDVLAARGFNRISFGVQDFTPQVQEAISRIQTVEQTRQLLEHARSLGYRGINVDLIYGLPFQTPETFEESIETVIAMRPDRAAVYSFAFVPWIKGNQKRIEEE
;
A
#
# COMPACT_ATOMS: atom_id res chain seq x y z
N MET A 1 -9.40 -30.43 16.89
CA MET A 1 -10.52 -29.52 17.19
C MET A 1 -9.95 -28.42 18.06
N THR A 2 -9.47 -27.35 17.43
CA THR A 2 -9.02 -26.14 18.12
C THR A 2 -10.27 -25.34 18.47
N GLU A 3 -10.43 -25.02 19.75
CA GLU A 3 -11.54 -24.18 20.22
C GLU A 3 -11.52 -22.82 19.51
N PRO A 4 -12.70 -22.22 19.23
CA PRO A 4 -12.77 -20.88 18.66
C PRO A 4 -12.15 -19.89 19.64
N HIS A 5 -11.20 -19.10 19.14
CA HIS A 5 -10.60 -18.00 19.89
C HIS A 5 -11.71 -17.02 20.26
N ASP A 6 -11.97 -16.86 21.56
CA ASP A 6 -12.88 -15.87 22.07
C ASP A 6 -12.28 -14.49 21.80
N ALA A 7 -12.87 -13.74 20.87
CA ALA A 7 -12.43 -12.40 20.48
C ALA A 7 -12.87 -11.32 21.50
N SER A 8 -13.62 -11.69 22.55
CA SER A 8 -14.08 -10.77 23.60
C SER A 8 -13.15 -10.69 24.80
N ALA A 9 -12.13 -11.54 24.89
CA ALA A 9 -11.10 -11.42 25.92
C ALA A 9 -10.22 -10.19 25.60
N PRO A 10 -10.10 -9.20 26.51
CA PRO A 10 -9.18 -8.10 26.29
C PRO A 10 -7.79 -8.67 26.02
N LEU A 11 -7.14 -8.22 24.95
CA LEU A 11 -5.71 -8.40 24.72
C LEU A 11 -4.99 -7.73 25.89
N ALA A 12 -4.83 -8.45 26.99
CA ALA A 12 -4.19 -7.95 28.18
C ALA A 12 -2.71 -7.78 27.83
N LEU A 13 -2.32 -6.56 27.45
CA LEU A 13 -0.90 -6.14 27.42
C LEU A 13 -0.20 -6.50 28.75
N ALA A 14 -0.97 -6.57 29.84
CA ALA A 14 -0.56 -7.07 31.14
C ALA A 14 0.02 -8.50 31.10
N ASP A 15 -0.48 -9.40 30.25
CA ASP A 15 0.02 -10.79 30.15
C ASP A 15 1.40 -10.89 29.50
N ARG A 16 1.90 -9.79 28.90
CA ARG A 16 3.23 -9.71 28.30
C ARG A 16 4.26 -8.98 29.17
N GLY A 17 3.89 -8.57 30.39
CA GLY A 17 4.78 -7.80 31.27
C GLY A 17 5.11 -6.40 30.76
N VAL A 18 4.35 -5.88 29.77
CA VAL A 18 4.51 -4.53 29.24
C VAL A 18 3.63 -3.60 30.09
N THR A 19 4.27 -2.72 30.86
CA THR A 19 3.60 -1.71 31.69
C THR A 19 3.57 -0.36 30.98
N ILE A 20 2.67 0.53 31.42
CA ILE A 20 2.65 1.92 30.97
C ILE A 20 4.00 2.58 31.25
N ASP A 21 4.58 2.38 32.45
CA ASP A 21 5.91 2.90 32.80
C ASP A 21 7.01 2.46 31.82
N LEU A 22 6.94 1.22 31.32
CA LEU A 22 7.90 0.72 30.32
C LEU A 22 7.68 1.39 28.96
N ILE A 23 6.43 1.58 28.54
CA ILE A 23 6.11 2.27 27.30
C ILE A 23 6.61 3.72 27.39
N GLU A 24 6.25 4.47 28.43
CA GLU A 24 6.67 5.86 28.62
C GLU A 24 8.20 6.00 28.68
N ARG A 25 8.89 5.03 29.31
CA ARG A 25 10.36 5.02 29.39
C ARG A 25 11.04 4.83 28.04
N TYR A 26 10.47 4.00 27.16
CA TYR A 26 11.09 3.60 25.89
C TYR A 26 10.46 4.24 24.65
N ASP A 27 9.38 5.01 24.81
CA ASP A 27 8.78 5.84 23.76
C ASP A 27 9.71 7.04 23.46
N GLN A 28 10.80 6.74 22.77
CA GLN A 28 11.85 7.68 22.39
C GLN A 28 12.09 7.54 20.87
N PRO A 29 12.53 8.62 20.20
CA PRO A 29 12.84 8.56 18.77
C PRO A 29 13.86 7.45 18.47
N GLY A 30 13.48 6.53 17.58
CA GLY A 30 14.31 5.40 17.14
C GLY A 30 14.25 5.19 15.63
N PRO A 31 15.21 4.44 15.05
CA PRO A 31 15.20 4.15 13.63
C PRO A 31 13.98 3.29 13.26
N ARG A 32 13.27 3.69 12.20
CA ARG A 32 12.28 2.81 11.57
C ARG A 32 13.01 1.72 10.80
N TYR A 33 12.97 0.50 11.30
CA TYR A 33 13.59 -0.66 10.66
C TYR A 33 12.77 -1.18 9.46
N THR A 34 12.70 -0.38 8.39
CA THR A 34 12.08 -0.79 7.12
C THR A 34 12.94 -1.78 6.35
N SER A 35 14.26 -1.71 6.53
CA SER A 35 15.28 -2.61 5.99
C SER A 35 16.52 -2.55 6.87
N TYR A 36 17.44 -3.51 6.69
CA TYR A 36 18.77 -3.45 7.28
C TYR A 36 19.84 -3.75 6.21
N PRO A 37 20.81 -2.86 5.97
CA PRO A 37 20.90 -1.49 6.50
C PRO A 37 19.71 -0.60 6.09
N THR A 38 19.49 0.49 6.82
CA THR A 38 18.36 1.41 6.52
C THR A 38 18.70 2.31 5.33
N ALA A 39 17.69 2.97 4.76
CA ALA A 39 17.87 3.85 3.58
C ALA A 39 18.82 5.04 3.83
N VAL A 40 19.09 5.42 5.09
CA VAL A 40 20.06 6.50 5.40
C VAL A 40 21.50 6.10 5.07
N GLU A 41 21.75 4.79 4.94
CA GLU A 41 23.06 4.24 4.57
C GLU A 41 23.22 4.11 3.04
N PHE A 42 22.23 4.52 2.25
CA PHE A 42 22.36 4.54 0.81
C PHE A 42 23.41 5.57 0.40
N ALA A 43 24.37 5.13 -0.42
CA ALA A 43 25.49 5.95 -0.87
C ALA A 43 25.56 6.00 -2.40
N ASP A 44 26.25 7.01 -2.91
CA ASP A 44 26.52 7.19 -4.33
C ASP A 44 27.51 6.12 -4.82
N GLY A 45 26.99 4.94 -5.15
CA GLY A 45 27.76 3.82 -5.70
C GLY A 45 26.96 2.89 -6.61
N MET A 46 25.65 3.15 -6.74
CA MET A 46 24.76 2.36 -7.59
C MET A 46 24.78 2.91 -9.02
N THR A 47 25.73 2.47 -9.83
CA THR A 47 25.82 2.85 -11.25
C THR A 47 25.03 1.90 -12.15
N PRO A 48 24.75 2.27 -13.43
CA PRO A 48 24.13 1.36 -14.39
C PRO A 48 24.90 0.04 -14.57
N GLU A 49 26.23 0.08 -14.52
CA GLU A 49 27.10 -1.10 -14.63
C GLU A 49 26.92 -2.02 -13.43
N VAL A 50 26.97 -1.45 -12.22
CA VAL A 50 26.72 -2.21 -10.98
C VAL A 50 25.31 -2.83 -11.01
N TYR A 51 24.30 -2.10 -11.49
CA TYR A 51 22.94 -2.63 -11.58
C TYR A 51 22.84 -3.79 -12.57
N ALA A 52 23.45 -3.64 -13.74
CA ALA A 52 23.52 -4.68 -14.74
C ALA A 52 24.23 -5.94 -14.21
N GLU A 53 25.31 -5.80 -13.43
CA GLU A 53 26.00 -6.91 -12.77
C GLU A 53 25.10 -7.62 -11.75
N ARG A 54 24.32 -6.86 -10.95
CA ARG A 54 23.36 -7.44 -9.99
C ARG A 54 22.23 -8.19 -10.68
N LEU A 55 21.71 -7.68 -11.80
CA LEU A 55 20.70 -8.40 -12.59
C LEU A 55 21.29 -9.66 -13.23
N ALA A 56 22.51 -9.58 -13.78
CA ALA A 56 23.21 -10.75 -14.31
C ALA A 56 23.47 -11.80 -13.23
N GLU A 57 23.77 -11.38 -12.00
CA GLU A 57 23.86 -12.25 -10.83
C GLU A 57 22.52 -12.90 -10.49
N ALA A 58 21.45 -12.11 -10.40
CA ALA A 58 20.11 -12.62 -10.16
C ALA A 58 19.67 -13.63 -11.24
N ASN A 59 20.02 -13.42 -12.51
CA ASN A 59 19.67 -14.31 -13.62
C ASN A 59 20.30 -15.71 -13.50
N ARG A 60 21.41 -15.88 -12.75
CA ARG A 60 22.04 -17.19 -12.52
C ARG A 60 21.23 -18.13 -11.62
N HIS A 61 20.12 -17.65 -11.06
CA HIS A 61 19.21 -18.39 -10.20
C HIS A 61 17.81 -18.48 -10.84
N PRO A 62 17.66 -19.20 -11.97
CA PRO A 62 16.42 -19.20 -12.76
C PRO A 62 15.22 -19.81 -12.01
N ASP A 63 15.47 -20.71 -11.06
CA ASP A 63 14.44 -21.39 -10.28
C ASP A 63 13.90 -20.54 -9.11
N ASP A 64 14.61 -19.48 -8.72
CA ASP A 64 14.20 -18.61 -7.62
C ASP A 64 13.21 -17.57 -8.14
N PRO A 65 11.93 -17.59 -7.72
CA PRO A 65 10.97 -16.61 -8.21
C PRO A 65 11.32 -15.19 -7.76
N LEU A 66 11.02 -14.22 -8.61
CA LEU A 66 11.16 -12.79 -8.31
C LEU A 66 10.05 -12.29 -7.38
N SER A 67 10.34 -11.22 -6.65
CA SER A 67 9.34 -10.35 -6.03
C SER A 67 9.45 -8.97 -6.67
N MET A 68 8.36 -8.49 -7.28
CA MET A 68 8.32 -7.26 -8.04
C MET A 68 7.46 -6.21 -7.35
N TYR A 69 7.91 -4.96 -7.39
CA TYR A 69 7.16 -3.79 -6.93
C TYR A 69 7.13 -2.76 -8.03
N LEU A 70 5.93 -2.31 -8.39
CA LEU A 70 5.72 -1.21 -9.33
C LEU A 70 5.19 0.00 -8.56
N HIS A 71 5.96 1.07 -8.58
CA HIS A 71 5.57 2.33 -7.97
C HIS A 71 4.74 3.16 -8.95
N LEU A 72 3.49 3.46 -8.60
CA LEU A 72 2.58 4.32 -9.36
C LEU A 72 2.34 5.59 -8.54
N PRO A 73 3.13 6.67 -8.74
CA PRO A 73 3.26 7.74 -7.77
C PRO A 73 2.10 8.74 -7.78
N PHE A 74 1.16 8.63 -8.72
CA PHE A 74 0.16 9.67 -8.92
C PHE A 74 -1.03 9.51 -7.97
N CYS A 75 -1.50 10.64 -7.44
CA CYS A 75 -2.79 10.75 -6.74
C CYS A 75 -3.56 11.95 -7.30
N GLU A 76 -4.88 11.86 -7.26
CA GLU A 76 -5.77 12.94 -7.70
C GLU A 76 -5.71 14.13 -6.73
N GLU A 77 -5.75 13.84 -5.43
CA GLU A 77 -5.80 14.83 -4.36
C GLU A 77 -4.69 14.63 -3.32
N ARG A 78 -4.30 15.72 -2.66
CA ARG A 78 -3.31 15.71 -1.59
C ARG A 78 -3.98 15.44 -0.25
N CYS A 79 -3.80 14.24 0.30
CA CYS A 79 -4.05 14.01 1.73
C CYS A 79 -2.97 14.71 2.58
N LEU A 80 -3.38 15.48 3.59
CA LEU A 80 -2.46 16.31 4.38
C LEU A 80 -1.57 15.48 5.29
N PHE A 81 -2.04 14.33 5.79
CA PHE A 81 -1.24 13.42 6.62
C PHE A 81 -0.11 12.71 5.86
N CYS A 82 -0.24 12.58 4.53
CA CYS A 82 0.52 11.60 3.74
C CYS A 82 2.04 11.87 3.74
N GLY A 83 2.79 10.84 4.14
CA GLY A 83 4.26 10.80 4.11
C GLY A 83 4.85 10.06 2.92
N CYS A 84 4.03 9.53 2.01
CA CYS A 84 4.46 8.71 0.88
C CYS A 84 5.22 9.53 -0.18
N HIS A 85 5.89 8.85 -1.11
CA HIS A 85 6.48 9.45 -2.31
C HIS A 85 5.40 9.52 -3.39
N VAL A 86 4.82 10.72 -3.60
CA VAL A 86 3.65 10.90 -4.47
C VAL A 86 3.74 12.19 -5.28
N ILE A 87 3.12 12.16 -6.46
CA ILE A 87 2.92 13.30 -7.36
C ILE A 87 1.42 13.58 -7.42
N ILE A 88 1.00 14.79 -7.04
CA ILE A 88 -0.42 15.14 -7.05
C ILE A 88 -0.78 15.84 -8.34
N THR A 89 -1.74 15.31 -9.07
CA THR A 89 -2.31 16.01 -10.22
C THR A 89 -3.71 15.52 -10.56
N PRO A 90 -4.69 16.43 -10.75
CA PRO A 90 -6.00 16.06 -11.29
C PRO A 90 -5.96 15.86 -12.82
N HIS A 91 -4.82 16.12 -13.46
CA HIS A 91 -4.70 16.09 -14.92
C HIS A 91 -4.08 14.77 -15.39
N TYR A 92 -4.94 13.81 -15.75
CA TYR A 92 -4.53 12.49 -16.21
C TYR A 92 -3.47 12.51 -17.32
N ALA A 93 -3.56 13.47 -18.24
CA ALA A 93 -2.60 13.63 -19.34
C ALA A 93 -1.14 13.87 -18.88
N LYS A 94 -0.91 14.34 -17.65
CA LYS A 94 0.44 14.48 -17.08
C LYS A 94 1.00 13.15 -16.53
N ALA A 95 0.11 12.24 -16.12
CA ALA A 95 0.47 10.96 -15.53
C ALA A 95 0.57 9.84 -16.57
N ALA A 96 -0.26 9.87 -17.62
CA ALA A 96 -0.30 8.83 -18.64
C ALA A 96 1.06 8.51 -19.28
N PRO A 97 1.94 9.49 -19.62
CA PRO A 97 3.25 9.20 -20.18
C PRO A 97 4.18 8.39 -19.27
N TYR A 98 3.92 8.35 -17.96
CA TYR A 98 4.68 7.55 -17.02
C TYR A 98 4.53 6.04 -17.29
N LEU A 99 3.36 5.59 -17.77
CA LEU A 99 3.16 4.18 -18.12
C LEU A 99 4.09 3.75 -19.27
N ASP A 100 4.38 4.64 -20.22
CA ASP A 100 5.34 4.37 -21.30
C ASP A 100 6.78 4.29 -20.79
N LEU A 101 7.12 5.07 -19.75
CA LEU A 101 8.43 4.97 -19.10
C LEU A 101 8.56 3.65 -18.34
N LEU A 102 7.51 3.21 -17.65
CA LEU A 102 7.48 1.90 -16.99
C LEU A 102 7.63 0.76 -17.99
N ARG A 103 6.96 0.82 -19.15
CA ARG A 103 7.12 -0.20 -20.21
C ARG A 103 8.59 -0.30 -20.67
N LYS A 104 9.26 0.83 -20.89
CA LYS A 104 10.69 0.84 -21.24
C LYS A 104 11.56 0.26 -20.13
N GLU A 105 11.28 0.57 -18.88
CA GLU A 105 12.02 0.01 -17.74
C GLU A 105 11.80 -1.51 -17.63
N ILE A 106 10.56 -1.97 -17.83
CA ILE A 106 10.22 -3.40 -17.89
C ILE A 106 11.03 -4.11 -18.97
N ASP A 107 11.14 -3.55 -20.19
CA ASP A 107 12.00 -4.09 -21.25
C ASP A 107 13.46 -4.16 -20.81
N LEU A 108 14.00 -3.08 -20.25
CA LEU A 108 15.41 -3.01 -19.83
C LEU A 108 15.76 -4.05 -18.76
N VAL A 109 14.88 -4.24 -17.78
CA VAL A 109 15.05 -5.27 -16.74
C VAL A 109 14.84 -6.66 -17.33
N ALA A 110 13.84 -6.82 -18.20
CA ALA A 110 13.60 -8.09 -18.85
C ALA A 110 14.83 -8.52 -19.67
N ASP A 111 15.40 -7.68 -20.52
CA ASP A 111 16.57 -8.03 -21.35
C ASP A 111 17.77 -8.55 -20.54
N ARG A 112 17.85 -8.21 -19.24
CA ARG A 112 18.92 -8.66 -18.32
C ARG A 112 18.59 -9.93 -17.53
N LEU A 113 17.35 -10.41 -17.57
CA LEU A 113 16.88 -11.60 -16.84
C LEU A 113 16.31 -12.71 -17.78
N PRO A 114 16.96 -13.04 -18.91
CA PRO A 114 16.38 -13.94 -19.92
C PRO A 114 15.95 -15.31 -19.38
N ASP A 115 16.63 -15.82 -18.35
CA ASP A 115 16.39 -17.15 -17.79
C ASP A 115 15.53 -17.10 -16.50
N ARG A 116 15.29 -15.91 -15.94
CA ARG A 116 14.57 -15.72 -14.68
C ARG A 116 13.34 -14.82 -14.85
N ARG A 117 12.24 -15.45 -15.32
CA ARG A 117 10.95 -14.77 -15.60
C ARG A 117 9.84 -15.05 -14.60
N GLY A 118 9.97 -16.10 -13.80
CA GLY A 118 8.98 -16.48 -12.81
C GLY A 118 8.96 -15.49 -11.64
N PHE A 119 7.78 -15.09 -11.17
CA PHE A 119 7.62 -14.29 -9.95
C PHE A 119 6.61 -14.90 -8.99
N SER A 120 6.89 -14.77 -7.69
CA SER A 120 6.01 -15.21 -6.59
C SER A 120 5.24 -14.04 -5.97
N GLN A 121 5.69 -12.79 -6.21
CA GLN A 121 4.99 -11.61 -5.74
C GLN A 121 5.05 -10.47 -6.78
N LEU A 122 3.92 -9.79 -6.96
CA LEU A 122 3.83 -8.50 -7.63
C LEU A 122 2.98 -7.57 -6.76
N HIS A 123 3.52 -6.42 -6.39
CA HIS A 123 2.81 -5.41 -5.62
C HIS A 123 2.76 -4.09 -6.36
N LEU A 124 1.55 -3.57 -6.59
CA LEU A 124 1.34 -2.22 -7.07
C LEU A 124 1.09 -1.29 -5.88
N GLY A 125 1.95 -0.30 -5.69
CA GLY A 125 1.79 0.69 -4.62
C GLY A 125 2.26 2.08 -5.02
N GLY A 126 2.35 2.97 -4.04
CA GLY A 126 3.00 4.28 -4.20
C GLY A 126 2.10 5.44 -3.83
N GLY A 127 1.50 6.09 -4.83
CA GLY A 127 0.45 7.07 -4.64
C GLY A 127 -0.90 6.37 -4.62
N THR A 128 -1.50 6.22 -5.80
CA THR A 128 -2.68 5.39 -5.96
C THR A 128 -2.59 4.66 -7.30
N PRO A 129 -2.26 3.35 -7.34
CA PRO A 129 -2.30 2.54 -8.56
C PRO A 129 -3.57 2.74 -9.40
N THR A 130 -4.72 2.80 -8.75
CA THR A 130 -6.05 3.01 -9.35
C THR A 130 -6.37 4.47 -9.68
N TYR A 131 -5.38 5.37 -9.62
CA TYR A 131 -5.43 6.67 -10.30
C TYR A 131 -5.47 6.50 -11.83
N TYR A 132 -4.78 5.46 -12.34
CA TYR A 132 -4.77 5.15 -13.75
C TYR A 132 -6.07 4.51 -14.19
N GLN A 133 -6.56 4.92 -15.37
CA GLN A 133 -7.79 4.36 -15.93
C GLN A 133 -7.68 2.84 -16.07
N PRO A 134 -8.77 2.08 -15.89
CA PRO A 134 -8.70 0.61 -15.87
C PRO A 134 -8.04 0.01 -17.11
N ASP A 135 -8.35 0.55 -18.29
CA ASP A 135 -7.84 0.00 -19.55
C ASP A 135 -6.33 0.29 -19.72
N ASP A 136 -5.85 1.46 -19.28
CA ASP A 136 -4.43 1.82 -19.33
C ASP A 136 -3.60 1.02 -18.32
N LEU A 137 -4.13 0.84 -17.10
CA LEU A 137 -3.51 -0.02 -16.09
C LEU A 137 -3.48 -1.48 -16.55
N GLY A 138 -4.58 -1.96 -17.14
CA GLY A 138 -4.66 -3.28 -17.74
C GLY A 138 -3.61 -3.48 -18.83
N ALA A 139 -3.44 -2.51 -19.73
CA ALA A 139 -2.44 -2.57 -20.78
C ALA A 139 -0.99 -2.56 -20.26
N LEU A 140 -0.69 -1.84 -19.17
CA LEU A 140 0.62 -1.93 -18.51
C LEU A 140 0.85 -3.34 -17.95
N LEU A 141 -0.16 -3.92 -17.30
CA LEU A 141 -0.07 -5.23 -16.68
C LEU A 141 0.05 -6.35 -17.71
N ASP A 142 -0.70 -6.29 -18.81
CA ASP A 142 -0.56 -7.26 -19.91
C ASP A 142 0.87 -7.25 -20.45
N TYR A 143 1.42 -6.05 -20.66
CA TYR A 143 2.79 -5.87 -21.13
C TYR A 143 3.85 -6.43 -20.15
N LEU A 144 3.63 -6.29 -18.84
CA LEU A 144 4.48 -6.90 -17.81
C LEU A 144 4.35 -8.42 -17.82
N LEU A 145 3.12 -8.94 -17.90
CA LEU A 145 2.81 -10.37 -17.82
C LEU A 145 3.26 -11.15 -19.07
N GLU A 146 3.43 -10.48 -20.21
CA GLU A 146 4.07 -11.04 -21.40
C GLU A 146 5.57 -11.35 -21.19
N ARG A 147 6.23 -10.66 -20.24
CA ARG A 147 7.67 -10.78 -19.99
C ARG A 147 7.98 -11.57 -18.72
N PHE A 148 7.16 -11.40 -17.70
CA PHE A 148 7.30 -12.06 -16.40
C PHE A 148 6.01 -12.82 -16.11
N HIS A 149 6.10 -14.05 -15.60
CA HIS A 149 4.92 -14.88 -15.37
C HIS A 149 4.79 -15.29 -13.90
N PRO A 150 3.57 -15.31 -13.35
CA PRO A 150 3.37 -15.75 -11.97
C PRO A 150 3.64 -17.25 -11.86
N VAL A 151 4.40 -17.65 -10.84
CA VAL A 151 4.51 -19.06 -10.46
C VAL A 151 3.23 -19.52 -9.72
N PRO A 152 2.96 -20.83 -9.61
CA PRO A 152 1.79 -21.32 -8.89
C PRO A 152 1.72 -20.77 -7.45
N GLY A 153 0.59 -20.13 -7.11
CA GLY A 153 0.37 -19.54 -5.79
C GLY A 153 0.94 -18.14 -5.60
N ALA A 154 1.42 -17.46 -6.66
CA ALA A 154 1.92 -16.09 -6.55
C ALA A 154 0.89 -15.12 -5.94
N GLU A 155 1.37 -14.20 -5.10
CA GLU A 155 0.58 -13.10 -4.54
C GLU A 155 0.67 -11.88 -5.46
N LEU A 156 -0.47 -11.41 -5.95
CA LEU A 156 -0.58 -10.20 -6.76
C LEU A 156 -1.44 -9.20 -5.99
N ALA A 157 -0.80 -8.16 -5.46
CA ALA A 157 -1.36 -7.22 -4.51
C ALA A 157 -1.42 -5.80 -5.07
N VAL A 158 -2.48 -5.05 -4.72
CA VAL A 158 -2.65 -3.65 -5.12
C VAL A 158 -3.10 -2.78 -3.94
N GLU A 159 -2.54 -1.58 -3.82
CA GLU A 159 -3.05 -0.51 -2.95
C GLU A 159 -4.11 0.32 -3.67
N CYS A 160 -5.22 0.63 -2.99
CA CYS A 160 -6.38 1.31 -3.56
C CYS A 160 -6.85 2.46 -2.66
N ASP A 161 -7.13 3.62 -3.27
CA ASP A 161 -7.89 4.70 -2.65
C ASP A 161 -9.38 4.52 -2.99
N PRO A 162 -10.26 4.30 -2.00
CA PRO A 162 -11.69 4.10 -2.25
C PRO A 162 -12.41 5.24 -2.97
N ARG A 163 -11.81 6.44 -3.01
CA ARG A 163 -12.40 7.63 -3.65
C ARG A 163 -12.33 7.60 -5.17
N VAL A 164 -11.30 6.96 -5.72
CA VAL A 164 -11.04 6.91 -7.18
C VAL A 164 -11.12 5.50 -7.75
N THR A 165 -11.01 4.47 -6.89
CA THR A 165 -11.12 3.08 -7.32
C THR A 165 -12.56 2.76 -7.70
N THR A 166 -12.74 2.09 -8.83
CA THR A 166 -14.06 1.66 -9.32
C THR A 166 -14.13 0.14 -9.41
N VAL A 167 -15.34 -0.42 -9.46
CA VAL A 167 -15.53 -1.87 -9.67
C VAL A 167 -14.82 -2.40 -10.92
N ARG A 168 -14.76 -1.58 -11.98
CA ARG A 168 -14.06 -1.93 -13.21
C ARG A 168 -12.54 -2.04 -13.04
N HIS A 169 -11.93 -1.26 -12.14
CA HIS A 169 -10.52 -1.46 -11.80
C HIS A 169 -10.31 -2.85 -11.19
N LEU A 170 -11.18 -3.25 -10.26
CA LEU A 170 -11.09 -4.55 -9.59
C LEU A 170 -11.32 -5.70 -10.59
N ASP A 171 -12.27 -5.56 -11.52
CA ASP A 171 -12.50 -6.55 -12.58
C ASP A 171 -11.25 -6.74 -13.48
N VAL A 172 -10.66 -5.62 -13.91
CA VAL A 172 -9.43 -5.60 -14.75
C VAL A 172 -8.26 -6.26 -14.03
N LEU A 173 -8.08 -5.96 -12.74
CA LEU A 173 -7.00 -6.51 -11.92
C LEU A 173 -7.22 -8.01 -11.66
N ALA A 174 -8.43 -8.41 -11.26
CA ALA A 174 -8.76 -9.82 -11.01
C ALA A 174 -8.56 -10.68 -12.27
N ALA A 175 -8.96 -10.17 -13.43
CA ALA A 175 -8.75 -10.86 -14.72
C ALA A 175 -7.26 -11.14 -15.04
N ARG A 176 -6.35 -10.44 -14.38
CA ARG A 176 -4.88 -10.57 -14.52
C ARG A 176 -4.22 -11.29 -13.34
N GLY A 177 -5.03 -11.90 -12.48
CA GLY A 177 -4.56 -12.72 -11.38
C GLY A 177 -4.32 -11.97 -10.07
N PHE A 178 -4.69 -10.68 -9.97
CA PHE A 178 -4.67 -9.98 -8.69
C PHE A 178 -5.61 -10.67 -7.72
N ASN A 179 -5.06 -10.98 -6.55
CA ASN A 179 -5.72 -11.80 -5.55
C ASN A 179 -5.57 -11.25 -4.14
N ARG A 180 -4.93 -10.09 -3.97
CA ARG A 180 -4.84 -9.34 -2.72
C ARG A 180 -5.01 -7.83 -2.95
N ILE A 181 -5.59 -7.14 -1.99
CA ILE A 181 -5.90 -5.70 -2.08
C ILE A 181 -5.79 -5.03 -0.71
N SER A 182 -5.31 -3.78 -0.69
CA SER A 182 -5.32 -2.89 0.48
C SER A 182 -6.13 -1.64 0.20
N PHE A 183 -7.07 -1.29 1.08
CA PHE A 183 -7.84 -0.05 1.01
C PHE A 183 -7.35 0.96 2.03
N GLY A 184 -6.95 2.13 1.54
CA GLY A 184 -6.58 3.26 2.41
C GLY A 184 -7.81 3.92 3.04
N VAL A 185 -8.20 3.53 4.25
CA VAL A 185 -9.37 4.12 4.94
C VAL A 185 -8.97 5.26 5.85
N GLN A 186 -7.95 5.04 6.67
CA GLN A 186 -7.38 5.95 7.66
C GLN A 186 -8.30 6.20 8.85
N ASP A 187 -9.47 6.79 8.63
CA ASP A 187 -10.49 7.11 9.65
C ASP A 187 -11.85 7.35 8.96
N PHE A 188 -12.97 7.09 9.65
CA PHE A 188 -14.32 7.37 9.14
C PHE A 188 -14.99 8.61 9.78
N THR A 189 -14.43 9.17 10.83
CA THR A 189 -14.92 10.36 11.52
C THR A 189 -14.88 11.58 10.59
N PRO A 190 -16.02 12.23 10.30
CA PRO A 190 -16.08 13.33 9.32
C PRO A 190 -15.09 14.47 9.62
N GLN A 191 -14.97 14.89 10.88
CA GLN A 191 -14.05 15.96 11.29
C GLN A 191 -12.58 15.60 11.06
N VAL A 192 -12.20 14.35 11.36
CA VAL A 192 -10.84 13.84 11.11
C VAL A 192 -10.57 13.82 9.59
N GLN A 193 -11.53 13.34 8.79
CA GLN A 193 -11.41 13.30 7.34
C GLN A 193 -11.25 14.69 6.71
N GLU A 194 -12.00 15.68 7.20
CA GLU A 194 -11.89 17.09 6.79
C GLU A 194 -10.50 17.64 7.12
N ALA A 195 -10.05 17.46 8.36
CA ALA A 195 -8.76 17.94 8.85
C ALA A 195 -7.57 17.39 8.06
N ILE A 196 -7.70 16.18 7.52
CA ILE A 196 -6.64 15.53 6.75
C ILE A 196 -6.84 15.61 5.23
N SER A 197 -7.90 16.28 4.76
CA SER A 197 -8.29 16.40 3.35
C SER A 197 -8.42 15.03 2.66
N ARG A 198 -9.24 14.15 3.25
CA ARG A 198 -9.52 12.80 2.71
C ARG A 198 -10.98 12.40 2.94
N ILE A 199 -11.90 13.07 2.25
CA ILE A 199 -13.34 12.77 2.36
C ILE A 199 -13.70 11.50 1.59
N GLN A 200 -14.26 10.52 2.29
CA GLN A 200 -14.79 9.27 1.79
C GLN A 200 -15.93 8.77 2.68
N THR A 201 -16.88 8.05 2.08
CA THR A 201 -17.98 7.43 2.80
C THR A 201 -17.66 5.99 3.16
N VAL A 202 -18.27 5.52 4.25
CA VAL A 202 -18.30 4.09 4.64
C VAL A 202 -18.79 3.23 3.48
N GLU A 203 -19.82 3.72 2.76
CA GLU A 203 -20.47 3.01 1.67
C GLU A 203 -19.56 2.79 0.46
N GLN A 204 -18.76 3.79 0.06
CA GLN A 204 -17.78 3.64 -1.02
C GLN A 204 -16.78 2.51 -0.73
N THR A 205 -16.22 2.49 0.48
CA THR A 205 -15.30 1.43 0.90
C THR A 205 -15.98 0.08 0.96
N ARG A 206 -17.19 0.01 1.55
CA ARG A 206 -17.96 -1.23 1.68
C ARG A 206 -18.27 -1.87 0.32
N GLN A 207 -18.71 -1.07 -0.65
CA GLN A 207 -19.03 -1.54 -2.00
C GLN A 207 -17.80 -2.15 -2.69
N LEU A 208 -16.64 -1.50 -2.64
CA LEU A 208 -15.42 -2.00 -3.24
C LEU A 208 -14.90 -3.26 -2.56
N LEU A 209 -15.00 -3.32 -1.22
CA LEU A 209 -14.60 -4.47 -0.44
C LEU A 209 -15.48 -5.70 -0.72
N GLU A 210 -16.80 -5.52 -0.78
CA GLU A 210 -17.74 -6.58 -1.15
C GLU A 210 -17.52 -7.06 -2.59
N HIS A 211 -17.28 -6.14 -3.51
CA HIS A 211 -16.97 -6.48 -4.91
C HIS A 211 -15.67 -7.26 -5.02
N ALA A 212 -14.59 -6.80 -4.38
CA ALA A 212 -13.31 -7.52 -4.33
C ALA A 212 -13.49 -8.94 -3.77
N ARG A 213 -14.27 -9.08 -2.68
CA ARG A 213 -14.59 -10.40 -2.12
C ARG A 213 -15.33 -11.28 -3.13
N SER A 214 -16.29 -10.73 -3.88
CA SER A 214 -17.05 -11.48 -4.90
C SER A 214 -16.17 -11.96 -6.06
N LEU A 215 -15.10 -11.22 -6.38
CA LEU A 215 -14.08 -11.58 -7.38
C LEU A 215 -13.06 -12.60 -6.86
N GLY A 216 -13.12 -12.99 -5.58
CA GLY A 216 -12.23 -13.98 -4.98
C GLY A 216 -10.90 -13.42 -4.47
N TYR A 217 -10.79 -12.10 -4.25
CA TYR A 217 -9.66 -11.53 -3.52
C TYR A 217 -9.59 -12.13 -2.11
N ARG A 218 -8.36 -12.39 -1.66
CA ARG A 218 -8.01 -12.90 -0.34
C ARG A 218 -7.04 -11.92 0.32
N GLY A 219 -7.05 -11.85 1.65
CA GLY A 219 -6.16 -10.93 2.35
C GLY A 219 -6.53 -9.46 2.11
N ILE A 220 -7.82 -9.16 1.95
CA ILE A 220 -8.36 -7.80 1.85
C ILE A 220 -7.96 -7.05 3.11
N ASN A 221 -7.09 -6.06 2.96
CA ASN A 221 -6.56 -5.24 4.03
C ASN A 221 -7.24 -3.88 4.07
N VAL A 222 -7.39 -3.33 5.27
CA VAL A 222 -7.76 -1.93 5.50
C VAL A 222 -6.64 -1.24 6.26
N ASP A 223 -6.18 -0.11 5.73
CA ASP A 223 -5.20 0.75 6.40
C ASP A 223 -5.92 1.79 7.27
N LEU A 224 -5.53 1.88 8.54
CA LEU A 224 -6.02 2.84 9.54
C LEU A 224 -4.85 3.63 10.12
N ILE A 225 -5.11 4.86 10.56
CA ILE A 225 -4.09 5.71 11.21
C ILE A 225 -4.62 6.23 12.53
N TYR A 226 -3.85 6.03 13.61
CA TYR A 226 -4.13 6.63 14.91
C TYR A 226 -3.21 7.82 15.20
N GLY A 227 -3.67 8.72 16.04
CA GLY A 227 -3.02 10.00 16.34
C GLY A 227 -3.29 11.09 15.32
N LEU A 228 -4.34 10.95 14.50
CA LEU A 228 -4.74 12.01 13.56
C LEU A 228 -5.39 13.21 14.31
N PRO A 229 -5.40 14.41 13.70
CA PRO A 229 -6.05 15.59 14.27
C PRO A 229 -7.53 15.33 14.59
N PHE A 230 -8.02 15.89 15.70
CA PHE A 230 -9.39 15.73 16.21
C PHE A 230 -9.83 14.30 16.58
N GLN A 231 -8.93 13.32 16.48
CA GLN A 231 -9.24 11.94 16.84
C GLN A 231 -9.22 11.78 18.37
N THR A 232 -10.21 11.07 18.92
CA THR A 232 -10.25 10.65 20.32
C THR A 232 -10.31 9.13 20.39
N PRO A 233 -10.04 8.50 21.55
CA PRO A 233 -10.22 7.06 21.70
C PRO A 233 -11.61 6.59 21.30
N GLU A 234 -12.65 7.35 21.65
CA GLU A 234 -14.05 7.04 21.36
C GLU A 234 -14.35 7.12 19.86
N THR A 235 -13.95 8.20 19.17
CA THR A 235 -14.21 8.33 17.72
C THR A 235 -13.39 7.35 16.90
N PHE A 236 -12.19 6.98 17.36
CA PHE A 236 -11.40 5.94 16.72
C PHE A 236 -11.98 4.54 16.95
N GLU A 237 -12.53 4.27 18.14
CA GLU A 237 -13.27 3.04 18.43
C GLU A 237 -14.47 2.87 17.48
N GLU A 238 -15.28 3.91 17.27
CA GLU A 238 -16.39 3.90 16.30
C GLU A 238 -15.92 3.60 14.86
N SER A 239 -14.77 4.16 14.45
CA SER A 239 -14.16 3.88 13.16
C SER A 239 -13.69 2.42 13.05
N ILE A 240 -13.10 1.87 14.12
CA ILE A 240 -12.70 0.46 14.20
C ILE A 240 -13.92 -0.46 14.12
N GLU A 241 -14.99 -0.19 14.87
CA GLU A 241 -16.23 -0.97 14.84
C GLU A 241 -16.83 -1.00 13.44
N THR A 242 -16.79 0.14 12.74
CA THR A 242 -17.22 0.26 11.35
C THR A 242 -16.39 -0.64 10.42
N VAL A 243 -15.06 -0.67 10.59
CA VAL A 243 -14.18 -1.56 9.81
C VAL A 243 -14.43 -3.03 10.15
N ILE A 244 -14.58 -3.38 11.42
CA ILE A 244 -14.89 -4.75 11.87
C ILE A 244 -16.19 -5.24 11.24
N ALA A 245 -17.21 -4.38 11.17
CA ALA A 245 -18.48 -4.70 10.52
C ALA A 245 -18.34 -5.02 9.02
N MET A 246 -17.38 -4.42 8.31
CA MET A 246 -17.06 -4.76 6.92
C MET A 246 -16.34 -6.10 6.75
N ARG A 247 -15.78 -6.65 7.84
CA ARG A 247 -15.06 -7.93 7.91
C ARG A 247 -13.91 -8.03 6.88
N PRO A 248 -12.93 -7.11 6.88
CA PRO A 248 -11.70 -7.31 6.11
C PRO A 248 -10.95 -8.53 6.65
N ASP A 249 -10.06 -9.09 5.85
CA ASP A 249 -9.22 -10.22 6.26
C ASP A 249 -8.05 -9.74 7.15
N ARG A 250 -7.63 -8.47 6.97
CA ARG A 250 -6.48 -7.86 7.65
C ARG A 250 -6.75 -6.39 7.95
N ALA A 251 -6.04 -5.86 8.94
CA ALA A 251 -5.94 -4.43 9.17
C ALA A 251 -4.47 -4.07 9.42
N ALA A 252 -4.03 -2.95 8.87
CA ALA A 252 -2.76 -2.32 9.21
C ALA A 252 -3.06 -1.00 9.92
N VAL A 253 -2.62 -0.88 11.17
CA VAL A 253 -2.92 0.27 12.03
C VAL A 253 -1.61 1.03 12.28
N TYR A 254 -1.48 2.19 11.64
CA TYR A 254 -0.26 2.98 11.64
C TYR A 254 -0.32 4.13 12.63
N SER A 255 0.80 4.41 13.30
CA SER A 255 0.96 5.67 14.04
C SER A 255 1.16 6.83 13.08
N PHE A 256 0.42 7.93 13.28
CA PHE A 256 0.61 9.15 12.51
C PHE A 256 2.00 9.76 12.76
N ALA A 257 2.81 9.84 11.70
CA ALA A 257 4.08 10.53 11.73
C ALA A 257 3.91 11.99 11.31
N PHE A 258 3.79 12.88 12.28
CA PHE A 258 3.77 14.32 12.05
C PHE A 258 5.21 14.87 11.91
N VAL A 259 5.61 15.13 10.67
CA VAL A 259 6.95 15.56 10.26
C VAL A 259 6.89 16.74 9.28
N PRO A 260 6.23 17.87 9.61
CA PRO A 260 5.99 19.00 8.69
C PRO A 260 7.27 19.67 8.16
N TRP A 261 8.42 19.44 8.81
CA TRP A 261 9.74 19.88 8.33
C TRP A 261 10.25 19.07 7.14
N ILE A 262 9.84 17.80 6.99
CA ILE A 262 10.13 16.94 5.83
C ILE A 262 8.97 16.97 4.83
N LYS A 263 7.73 16.91 5.33
CA LYS A 263 6.51 16.82 4.51
C LYS A 263 5.70 18.11 4.62
N GLY A 264 6.03 19.09 3.78
CA GLY A 264 5.46 20.43 3.84
C GLY A 264 3.92 20.49 3.73
N ASN A 265 3.26 19.49 3.15
CA ASN A 265 1.79 19.37 3.12
C ASN A 265 1.17 19.29 4.52
N GLN A 266 1.87 18.71 5.50
CA GLN A 266 1.36 18.56 6.86
C GLN A 266 1.26 19.91 7.60
N LYS A 267 1.94 20.98 7.14
CA LYS A 267 1.80 22.33 7.72
C LYS A 267 0.42 22.95 7.59
N ARG A 268 -0.45 22.35 6.75
CA ARG A 268 -1.83 22.79 6.53
C ARG A 268 -2.83 22.06 7.42
N ILE A 269 -2.35 21.12 8.22
CA ILE A 269 -3.18 20.45 9.22
C ILE A 269 -3.43 21.47 10.33
N GLU A 270 -4.70 21.71 10.64
CA GLU A 270 -5.08 22.46 11.82
C GLU A 270 -4.86 21.57 13.05
N GLU A 271 -4.07 22.07 13.99
CA GLU A 271 -3.80 21.44 15.27
C GLU A 271 -4.81 22.03 16.27
N GLU A 272 -5.92 21.33 16.56
CA GLU A 272 -6.75 21.40 17.78
C GLU A 272 -8.08 20.65 17.60
#